data_AF-A0A8S3Z9P7-F1
#
_entry.id   AF-A0A8S3Z9P7-F1
#
_cell.length_a   1.000
_cell.length_b   1.000
_cell.length_c   1.000
_cell.angle_alpha   90.00
_cell.angle_beta   90.00
_cell.angle_gamma   90.00
#
_symmetry.space_group_name_H-M   'P 1'
#
loop_
_entity.id
_entity.type
_entity.pdbx_description
1 polymer ?
#
loop_
_entity_poly.entity_id
_entity_poly.type
_entity_poly.pdbx_seq_one_letter_code
_entity_poly.pdbx_strand_id
1 'polypeptide(L)'
;ENIVSVDLTSPANCYVARWRFAILVGKQQGFDTIIFLYQHETHIYVLFNPWCKEDEVYFAEKALLNEYVLNSHGIIFMGSHDRIVPKAWNFCQ
;
A
#
# COMPACT_ATOMS: atom_id res chain seq x y z
N GLU A 1 -31.78 4.28 -2.73
CA GLU A 1 -30.51 4.98 -2.47
C GLU A 1 -29.76 5.09 -3.79
N ASN A 2 -29.14 6.24 -4.09
CA ASN A 2 -28.38 6.45 -5.33
C ASN A 2 -26.88 6.21 -5.09
N ILE A 3 -26.52 4.98 -4.70
CA ILE A 3 -25.14 4.59 -4.36
C ILE A 3 -24.70 3.52 -5.36
N VAL A 4 -23.49 3.69 -5.91
CA VAL A 4 -22.81 2.69 -6.73
C VAL A 4 -21.52 2.31 -6.01
N SER A 5 -21.32 1.01 -5.79
CA SER A 5 -20.07 0.47 -5.22
C SER A 5 -19.21 -0.10 -6.34
N VAL A 6 -17.92 0.19 -6.30
CA VAL A 6 -16.94 -0.25 -7.29
C VAL A 6 -15.71 -0.78 -6.57
N ASP A 7 -15.28 -1.98 -6.92
CA ASP A 7 -14.04 -2.57 -6.43
C ASP A 7 -12.91 -2.28 -7.42
N LEU A 8 -11.79 -1.76 -6.91
CA LEU A 8 -10.60 -1.45 -7.68
C LEU A 8 -9.46 -2.35 -7.21
N THR A 9 -8.77 -3.01 -8.14
CA THR A 9 -7.61 -3.84 -7.83
C THR A 9 -6.43 -3.38 -8.66
N SER A 10 -5.36 -2.93 -7.98
CA SER A 10 -4.08 -2.61 -8.63
C SER A 10 -3.34 -3.90 -9.01
N PRO A 11 -2.56 -3.90 -10.09
CA PRO A 11 -1.66 -5.02 -10.38
C PRO A 11 -0.57 -5.13 -9.30
N ALA A 12 0.00 -6.33 -9.11
CA ALA A 12 1.03 -6.56 -8.11
C ALA A 12 2.35 -5.81 -8.37
N ASN A 13 2.60 -5.41 -9.62
CA ASN A 13 3.72 -4.57 -10.02
C ASN A 13 3.36 -3.06 -10.12
N CYS A 14 2.27 -2.63 -9.50
CA CYS A 14 1.90 -1.22 -9.45
C CYS A 14 2.99 -0.39 -8.77
N TYR A 15 3.28 0.79 -9.30
CA TYR A 15 4.30 1.66 -8.70
C TYR A 15 3.91 2.10 -7.29
N VAL A 16 4.84 1.90 -6.36
CA VAL A 16 4.77 2.41 -4.99
C VAL A 16 4.90 3.93 -5.02
N ALA A 17 3.78 4.61 -4.81
CA ALA A 17 3.70 6.05 -4.97
C ALA A 17 2.46 6.65 -4.29
N ARG A 18 2.44 7.99 -4.27
CA ARG A 18 1.27 8.80 -3.97
C ARG A 18 0.51 9.09 -5.25
N TRP A 19 -0.68 8.51 -5.39
CA TRP A 19 -1.55 8.61 -6.56
C TRP A 19 -2.64 9.66 -6.37
N ARG A 20 -2.96 10.38 -7.45
CA ARG A 20 -4.17 11.21 -7.53
C ARG A 20 -5.31 10.35 -8.04
N PHE A 21 -6.44 10.39 -7.36
CA PHE A 21 -7.64 9.64 -7.76
C PHE A 21 -8.68 10.58 -8.36
N ALA A 22 -9.23 10.20 -9.50
CA ALA A 22 -10.28 10.93 -10.18
C ALA A 22 -11.24 9.97 -10.89
N ILE A 23 -12.52 10.34 -10.94
CA ILE A 23 -13.58 9.61 -11.61
C ILE A 23 -14.05 10.45 -12.79
N LEU A 24 -14.06 9.86 -13.98
CA LEU A 24 -14.63 10.45 -15.18
C LEU A 24 -15.93 9.72 -15.51
N VAL A 25 -17.03 10.46 -15.61
CA VAL A 25 -18.35 9.92 -15.97
C VAL A 25 -18.75 10.49 -17.33
N GLY A 26 -18.88 9.61 -18.32
CA GLY A 26 -19.39 9.97 -19.65
C GLY A 26 -20.89 9.74 -19.75
N LYS A 27 -21.65 10.76 -20.13
CA LYS A 27 -23.08 10.64 -20.49
C LYS A 27 -23.25 10.93 -21.97
N GLN A 28 -23.64 9.92 -22.74
CA GLN A 28 -23.94 10.08 -24.16
C GLN A 28 -25.25 10.85 -24.36
N GLN A 29 -25.22 11.88 -25.22
CA GLN A 29 -26.39 12.65 -25.65
C GLN A 29 -26.36 12.76 -27.19
N GLY A 30 -27.04 11.84 -27.87
CA GLY A 30 -27.02 11.77 -29.34
C GLY A 30 -25.62 11.41 -29.86
N PHE A 31 -25.05 12.31 -30.67
CA PHE A 31 -23.68 12.16 -31.20
C PHE A 31 -22.59 12.70 -30.28
N ASP A 32 -22.95 13.49 -29.25
CA ASP A 32 -22.01 14.09 -28.32
C ASP A 32 -21.94 13.32 -26.99
N THR A 33 -20.80 13.40 -26.31
CA THR A 33 -20.61 12.83 -24.96
C THR A 33 -20.23 13.93 -23.99
N ILE A 34 -21.03 14.11 -22.94
CA ILE A 34 -20.72 15.02 -21.84
C ILE A 34 -19.87 14.28 -20.81
N ILE A 35 -18.75 14.87 -20.41
CA ILE A 35 -17.84 14.30 -19.42
C ILE A 35 -17.97 15.09 -18.12
N PHE A 36 -18.20 14.39 -17.01
CA PHE A 36 -18.13 14.92 -15.66
C PHE A 36 -16.86 14.41 -14.98
N LEU A 37 -16.10 15.32 -14.37
CA LEU A 37 -14.87 14.99 -13.65
C LEU A 37 -15.08 15.22 -12.15
N TYR A 38 -14.86 14.16 -11.37
CA TYR A 38 -14.70 14.26 -9.92
C TYR A 38 -13.23 13.99 -9.59
N GLN A 39 -12.60 14.90 -8.85
CA GLN A 39 -11.26 14.68 -8.31
C GLN A 39 -11.39 14.46 -6.80
N HIS A 40 -10.80 13.37 -6.32
CA HIS A 40 -10.81 13.08 -4.90
C HIS A 40 -9.86 14.04 -4.16
N GLU A 41 -10.28 14.48 -2.97
CA GLU A 41 -9.57 15.52 -2.21
C GLU A 41 -8.21 15.00 -1.71
N THR A 42 -8.16 13.73 -1.32
CA THR A 42 -6.95 13.09 -0.79
C THR A 42 -6.26 12.20 -1.83
N HIS A 43 -4.99 11.96 -1.59
CA HIS A 43 -4.21 11.02 -2.40
C HIS A 43 -4.41 9.59 -1.89
N ILE A 44 -4.29 8.64 -2.80
CA ILE A 44 -4.21 7.22 -2.48
C ILE A 44 -2.73 6.85 -2.43
N TYR A 45 -2.29 6.19 -1.37
CA TYR A 45 -0.92 5.67 -1.27
C TYR A 45 -0.95 4.19 -1.58
N VAL A 46 -0.19 3.79 -2.60
CA VAL A 46 0.05 2.39 -2.92
C VAL A 46 1.42 2.05 -2.37
N LEU A 47 1.48 1.03 -1.52
CA LEU A 47 2.71 0.51 -0.92
C LEU A 47 2.97 -0.90 -1.45
N PHE A 48 4.16 -1.43 -1.18
CA PHE A 48 4.45 -2.85 -1.38
C PHE A 48 3.47 -3.74 -0.61
N ASN A 49 3.10 -4.89 -1.18
CA ASN A 49 2.14 -5.80 -0.59
C ASN A 49 2.74 -7.21 -0.39
N PRO A 50 3.42 -7.45 0.74
CA PRO A 50 4.03 -8.75 1.01
C PRO A 50 3.02 -9.88 1.30
N TRP A 51 1.71 -9.59 1.35
CA TRP A 51 0.64 -10.60 1.45
C TRP A 51 0.18 -11.12 0.09
N CYS A 52 0.49 -10.41 -0.99
CA CYS A 52 0.13 -10.78 -2.36
C CYS A 52 1.19 -11.71 -2.95
N LYS A 53 0.80 -12.92 -3.40
CA LYS A 53 1.72 -13.92 -3.97
C LYS A 53 2.42 -13.48 -5.26
N GLU A 54 1.82 -12.54 -5.96
CA GLU A 54 2.30 -12.02 -7.24
C GLU A 54 3.21 -10.80 -7.07
N ASP A 55 3.30 -10.25 -5.85
CA ASP A 55 4.18 -9.14 -5.52
C ASP A 55 5.61 -9.67 -5.32
N GLU A 56 6.60 -8.90 -5.77
CA GLU A 56 8.01 -9.24 -5.66
C GLU A 56 8.45 -9.42 -4.19
N VAL A 57 7.83 -8.69 -3.27
CA VAL A 57 8.12 -8.77 -1.83
C VAL A 57 7.27 -9.80 -1.09
N TYR A 58 6.60 -10.72 -1.79
CA TYR A 58 5.76 -11.73 -1.16
C TYR A 58 6.50 -12.53 -0.09
N PHE A 59 5.85 -12.72 1.05
CA PHE A 59 6.37 -13.56 2.12
C PHE A 59 5.41 -14.72 2.44
N ALA A 60 5.89 -15.95 2.30
CA ALA A 60 5.07 -17.15 2.47
C ALA A 60 4.58 -17.32 3.92
N GLU A 61 5.45 -17.07 4.89
CA GLU A 61 5.15 -17.21 6.31
C GLU A 61 4.48 -15.95 6.87
N LYS A 62 3.17 -15.83 6.66
CA LYS A 62 2.37 -14.65 7.05
C LYS A 62 2.50 -14.26 8.53
N ALA A 63 2.82 -15.21 9.42
CA ALA A 63 3.01 -14.93 10.84
C ALA A 63 4.25 -14.04 11.10
N LEU A 64 5.30 -14.18 10.29
CA LEU A 64 6.54 -13.40 10.41
C LEU A 64 6.43 -11.99 9.83
N LEU A 65 5.42 -11.71 9.00
CA LEU A 65 5.15 -10.34 8.53
C LEU A 65 4.78 -9.39 9.67
N ASN A 66 4.25 -9.92 10.77
CA ASN A 66 4.05 -9.13 11.98
C ASN A 66 5.38 -8.59 12.51
N GLU A 67 6.46 -9.36 12.41
CA GLU A 67 7.80 -8.95 12.87
C GLU A 67 8.53 -8.09 11.83
N TYR A 68 8.53 -8.49 10.56
CA TYR A 68 9.37 -7.83 9.55
C TYR A 68 8.74 -6.61 8.89
N VAL A 69 7.42 -6.42 9.03
CA VAL A 69 6.70 -5.32 8.38
C VAL A 69 5.92 -4.49 9.39
N LEU A 70 5.13 -5.13 10.26
CA LEU A 70 4.21 -4.40 11.15
C LEU A 70 4.85 -3.97 12.47
N ASN A 71 5.91 -4.64 12.92
CA ASN A 71 6.58 -4.30 14.16
C ASN A 71 7.47 -3.06 13.98
N SER A 72 7.08 -1.97 14.63
CA SER A 72 7.82 -0.69 14.60
C SER A 72 8.94 -0.60 15.63
N HIS A 73 9.17 -1.65 16.41
CA HIS A 73 10.19 -1.69 17.45
C HIS A 73 11.05 -2.95 17.31
N GLY A 74 12.33 -2.83 17.61
CA GLY A 74 13.21 -3.99 17.56
C GLY A 74 14.43 -3.84 18.44
N ILE A 75 15.34 -4.80 18.27
CA ILE A 75 16.59 -4.86 19.01
C ILE A 75 17.73 -4.89 18.01
N ILE A 76 18.67 -3.95 18.16
CA ILE A 76 19.95 -3.98 17.46
C ILE A 76 20.95 -4.63 18.41
N PHE A 77 21.50 -5.78 18.01
CA PHE A 77 22.56 -6.46 18.74
C PHE A 77 23.92 -5.84 18.38
N MET A 78 24.71 -5.50 19.40
CA MET A 78 26.01 -4.85 19.28
C MET A 78 27.04 -5.51 20.21
N GLY A 79 28.26 -4.99 20.26
CA GLY A 79 29.34 -5.50 21.10
C GLY A 79 30.29 -6.39 20.32
N SER A 80 30.84 -7.41 20.99
CA SER A 80 31.72 -8.41 20.38
C SER A 80 31.05 -9.78 20.35
N HIS A 81 31.60 -10.71 19.56
CA HIS A 81 31.05 -12.07 19.42
C HIS A 81 30.89 -12.81 20.77
N ASP A 82 31.73 -12.50 21.75
CA ASP A 82 31.75 -13.05 23.11
C ASP A 82 31.02 -12.16 24.13
N ARG A 83 30.60 -10.95 23.74
CA ARG A 83 29.86 -10.01 24.59
C ARG A 83 28.81 -9.25 23.78
N ILE A 84 27.67 -9.92 23.58
CA ILE A 84 26.52 -9.39 22.87
C ILE A 84 25.74 -8.42 23.77
N VAL A 85 25.42 -7.23 23.25
CA VAL A 85 24.65 -6.18 23.93
C VAL A 85 23.41 -5.85 23.11
N PRO A 86 22.19 -6.10 23.61
CA PRO A 86 20.96 -5.70 22.95
C PRO A 86 20.66 -4.21 23.19
N LYS A 87 20.25 -3.49 22.15
CA LYS A 87 19.74 -2.11 22.26
C LYS A 87 18.38 -2.00 21.59
N ALA A 88 17.37 -1.58 22.37
CA ALA A 88 16.05 -1.29 21.84
C ALA A 88 16.12 -0.13 20.83
N TRP A 89 15.35 -0.26 19.75
CA TRP A 89 15.27 0.72 18.67
C TRP A 89 13.81 0.91 18.24
N ASN A 90 13.42 2.16 18.02
CA ASN A 90 12.14 2.49 17.40
C ASN A 90 12.40 2.79 15.92
N PHE A 91 11.83 1.99 15.03
CA PHE A 91 12.02 2.11 13.59
C PHE A 91 11.29 3.32 13.00
N CYS A 92 10.22 3.79 13.64
CA CYS A 92 9.43 4.94 13.19
C CYS A 92 9.07 4.89 11.69
N GLN A 93 8.64 3.72 11.23
CA GLN A 93 8.18 3.48 9.86
C GLN A 93 6.91 4.25 9.49
#